data_AF-A0A397ABK2-F1
#
_entry.id   AF-A0A397ABK2-F1
#
_cell.length_a   1.000
_cell.length_b   1.000
_cell.length_c   1.000
_cell.angle_alpha   90.00
_cell.angle_beta   90.00
_cell.angle_gamma   90.00
#
_symmetry.space_group_name_H-M   'P 1'
#
loop_
_entity.id
_entity.type
_entity.pdbx_description
1 polymer ?
#
loop_
_entity_poly.entity_id
_entity_poly.type
_entity_poly.pdbx_seq_one_letter_code
_entity_poly.pdbx_strand_id
1 'polypeptide(L)'
;PDATVVECRHSRLPIADLLHIRTFDASRFDFDAVVESKHTKDLDTVVLSATTSLDLGAFGHWLNDVVDSHWKRGIFRMKGFVLDEDGNMWLLQCVLDTYTLAPATDQQHKTKQRALTSQVVVIGLHLDKHALETSFASVVAQHQSSQKDKRV
;
A
#
# COMPACT_ATOMS: atom_id res chain seq x y z
N PRO A 1 10.53 6.80 -2.96
CA PRO A 1 9.75 7.70 -3.85
C PRO A 1 9.25 6.96 -5.11
N ASP A 2 7.93 6.92 -5.37
CA ASP A 2 7.28 6.22 -6.52
C ASP A 2 7.43 6.98 -7.86
N ALA A 3 8.01 8.17 -7.85
CA ALA A 3 8.10 9.05 -9.02
C ALA A 3 9.56 9.26 -9.43
N THR A 4 9.87 8.96 -10.69
CA THR A 4 11.15 9.31 -11.31
C THR A 4 11.22 10.81 -11.53
N VAL A 5 12.26 11.46 -11.01
CA VAL A 5 12.53 12.87 -11.29
C VAL A 5 13.23 12.95 -12.66
N VAL A 6 12.58 13.58 -13.63
CA VAL A 6 13.16 13.81 -14.96
C VAL A 6 13.63 15.26 -15.03
N GLU A 7 14.95 15.45 -15.24
CA GLU A 7 15.56 16.77 -15.32
C GLU A 7 15.32 17.38 -16.71
N CYS A 8 14.58 18.48 -16.78
CA CYS A 8 14.29 19.17 -18.03
C CYS A 8 15.34 20.28 -18.28
N ARG A 9 16.14 20.12 -19.34
CA ARG A 9 17.08 21.17 -19.79
C ARG A 9 16.52 21.89 -21.01
N HIS A 10 16.57 23.21 -21.00
CA HIS A 10 16.07 24.07 -22.09
C HIS A 10 14.57 23.94 -22.38
N SER A 11 13.76 23.68 -21.36
CA SER A 11 12.29 23.58 -21.47
C SER A 11 11.79 22.54 -22.48
N ARG A 12 12.61 21.54 -22.81
CA ARG A 12 12.25 20.42 -23.69
C ARG A 12 12.23 19.13 -22.88
N LEU A 13 11.06 18.52 -22.79
CA LEU A 13 10.87 17.21 -22.21
C LEU A 13 10.56 16.20 -23.33
N PRO A 14 11.35 15.12 -23.49
CA PRO A 14 11.02 14.04 -24.41
C PRO A 14 9.65 13.44 -24.07
N ILE A 15 8.76 13.29 -25.07
CA ILE A 15 7.43 12.68 -24.87
C ILE A 15 7.53 11.24 -24.35
N ALA A 16 8.59 10.53 -24.73
CA ALA A 16 8.86 9.17 -24.24
C ALA A 16 8.96 9.11 -22.70
N ASP A 17 9.40 10.18 -22.05
CA ASP A 17 9.53 10.26 -20.59
C ASP A 17 8.17 10.48 -19.89
N LEU A 18 7.13 10.85 -20.65
CA LEU A 18 5.75 11.00 -20.17
C LEU A 18 4.89 9.75 -20.41
N LEU A 19 5.29 8.89 -21.36
CA LEU A 19 4.55 7.70 -21.76
C LEU A 19 5.12 6.44 -21.11
N HIS A 20 4.29 5.40 -21.00
CA HIS A 20 4.68 4.10 -20.43
C HIS A 20 5.30 4.18 -19.02
N ILE A 21 5.01 5.25 -18.27
CA ILE A 21 5.44 5.43 -16.88
C ILE A 21 4.80 4.43 -15.91
N ARG A 22 3.73 3.73 -16.35
CA ARG A 22 3.01 2.66 -15.61
C ARG A 22 2.72 3.03 -14.14
N THR A 23 2.46 4.31 -13.86
CA THR A 23 2.26 4.83 -12.51
C THR A 23 1.10 4.17 -11.76
N PHE A 24 0.12 3.69 -12.52
CA PHE A 24 -1.09 2.99 -12.04
C PHE A 24 -0.97 1.46 -12.11
N ASP A 25 0.24 0.93 -12.25
CA ASP A 25 0.51 -0.51 -12.18
C ASP A 25 1.09 -0.84 -10.79
N ALA A 26 0.24 -1.33 -9.90
CA ALA A 26 0.63 -1.65 -8.53
C ALA A 26 1.68 -2.77 -8.42
N SER A 27 1.74 -3.68 -9.41
CA SER A 27 2.67 -4.81 -9.40
C SER A 27 4.15 -4.39 -9.41
N ARG A 28 4.43 -3.21 -9.97
CA ARG A 28 5.79 -2.69 -10.15
C ARG A 28 6.29 -1.81 -9.01
N PHE A 29 5.46 -1.58 -7.98
CA PHE A 29 5.79 -0.66 -6.92
C PHE A 29 6.96 -1.17 -6.06
N ASP A 30 7.97 -0.32 -5.89
CA ASP A 30 9.13 -0.65 -5.06
C ASP A 30 9.01 -0.01 -3.67
N PHE A 31 8.69 -0.86 -2.69
CA PHE A 31 8.50 -0.46 -1.30
C PHE A 31 9.81 -0.08 -0.60
N ASP A 32 10.95 -0.64 -1.02
CA ASP A 32 12.25 -0.37 -0.36
C ASP A 32 12.68 1.08 -0.62
N ALA A 33 12.44 1.58 -1.84
CA ALA A 33 12.68 2.98 -2.18
C ALA A 33 11.82 3.95 -1.37
N VAL A 34 10.66 3.54 -0.83
CA VAL A 34 9.76 4.41 -0.07
C VAL A 34 10.32 4.76 1.31
N VAL A 35 11.01 3.82 1.96
CA VAL A 35 11.55 4.00 3.33
C VAL A 35 12.57 5.14 3.40
N GLU A 36 13.27 5.41 2.29
CA GLU A 36 14.27 6.49 2.18
C GLU A 36 13.69 7.84 1.73
N SER A 37 12.39 7.90 1.45
CA SER A 37 11.73 9.05 0.83
C SER A 37 11.54 10.21 1.82
N LYS A 38 12.33 11.29 1.68
CA LYS A 38 12.07 12.58 2.34
C LYS A 38 11.15 13.43 1.46
N HIS A 39 9.90 13.58 1.88
CA HIS A 39 8.93 14.41 1.20
C HIS A 39 9.03 15.90 1.60
N THR A 40 8.29 16.77 0.93
CA THR A 40 8.03 18.14 1.39
C THR A 40 7.40 18.13 2.78
N LYS A 41 7.62 19.20 3.57
CA LYS A 41 7.34 19.28 5.02
C LYS A 41 5.97 18.75 5.49
N ASP A 42 4.95 18.85 4.64
CA ASP A 42 3.56 18.54 5.00
C ASP A 42 3.05 17.23 4.40
N LEU A 43 3.84 16.58 3.53
CA LEU A 43 3.49 15.32 2.88
C LEU A 43 4.16 14.18 3.62
N ASP A 44 3.35 13.30 4.19
CA ASP A 44 3.78 12.14 4.94
C ASP A 44 3.63 10.87 4.11
N THR A 45 4.55 9.93 4.34
CA THR A 45 4.43 8.56 3.85
C THR A 45 4.54 7.60 5.02
N VAL A 46 3.52 6.77 5.20
CA VAL A 46 3.44 5.76 6.25
C VAL A 46 3.50 4.38 5.62
N VAL A 47 4.41 3.55 6.11
CA VAL A 47 4.54 2.15 5.70
C VAL A 47 4.02 1.26 6.82
N LEU A 48 2.97 0.50 6.52
CA LEU A 48 2.34 -0.47 7.40
C LEU A 48 2.79 -1.86 6.95
N SER A 49 3.22 -2.72 7.87
CA SER A 49 3.66 -4.07 7.51
C SER A 49 3.18 -5.10 8.52
N ALA A 50 2.89 -6.31 8.03
CA ALA A 50 2.52 -7.45 8.84
C ALA A 50 3.20 -8.71 8.29
N THR A 51 3.81 -9.52 9.16
CA THR A 51 4.45 -10.79 8.78
C THR A 51 3.49 -11.98 8.79
N THR A 52 2.23 -11.75 9.19
CA THR A 52 1.18 -12.76 9.19
C THR A 52 0.25 -12.51 8.01
N SER A 53 -0.42 -13.58 7.54
CA SER A 53 -1.57 -13.44 6.67
C SER A 53 -2.64 -12.58 7.33
N LEU A 54 -3.51 -11.98 6.53
CA LEU A 54 -4.62 -11.15 6.97
C LEU A 54 -5.95 -11.72 6.48
N ASP A 55 -7.00 -11.55 7.29
CA ASP A 55 -8.37 -11.69 6.83
C ASP A 55 -8.69 -10.55 5.84
N LEU A 56 -8.96 -10.89 4.58
CA LEU A 56 -9.27 -9.91 3.53
C LEU A 56 -10.55 -9.13 3.78
N GLY A 57 -11.54 -9.72 4.44
CA GLY A 57 -12.77 -9.04 4.82
C GLY A 57 -12.51 -7.97 5.87
N ALA A 58 -11.80 -8.34 6.95
CA ALA A 58 -11.40 -7.40 8.00
C ALA A 58 -10.51 -6.28 7.43
N PHE A 59 -9.55 -6.64 6.56
CA PHE A 59 -8.71 -5.67 5.87
C PHE A 59 -9.54 -4.74 4.95
N GLY A 60 -10.50 -5.27 4.20
CA GLY A 60 -11.38 -4.49 3.33
C GLY A 60 -12.26 -3.51 4.11
N HIS A 61 -12.76 -3.90 5.28
CA HIS A 61 -13.48 -2.99 6.16
C HIS A 61 -12.59 -1.87 6.69
N TRP A 62 -11.40 -2.21 7.19
CA TRP A 62 -10.40 -1.21 7.60
C TRP A 62 -10.04 -0.25 6.46
N LEU A 63 -9.86 -0.77 5.24
CA LEU A 63 -9.53 0.04 4.07
C LEU A 63 -10.66 1.03 3.76
N ASN A 64 -11.92 0.58 3.80
CA ASN A 64 -13.07 1.46 3.66
C ASN A 64 -13.07 2.55 4.73
N ASP A 65 -12.87 2.20 6.00
CA ASP A 65 -12.85 3.17 7.09
C ASP A 65 -11.71 4.19 6.92
N VAL A 66 -10.53 3.75 6.52
CA VAL A 66 -9.37 4.64 6.26
C VAL A 66 -9.68 5.58 5.12
N VAL A 67 -10.19 5.07 4.00
CA VAL A 67 -10.56 5.88 2.84
C VAL A 67 -11.67 6.87 3.22
N ASP A 68 -12.76 6.42 3.83
CA ASP A 68 -13.92 7.25 4.21
C ASP A 68 -13.60 8.31 5.27
N SER A 69 -12.69 8.02 6.21
CA SER A 69 -12.28 8.97 7.24
C SER A 69 -11.24 9.99 6.75
N HIS A 70 -10.44 9.66 5.73
CA HIS A 70 -9.30 10.47 5.28
C HIS A 70 -9.43 11.08 3.88
N TRP A 71 -10.41 10.71 3.05
CA TRP A 71 -10.57 11.27 1.70
C TRP A 71 -10.81 12.78 1.70
N LYS A 72 -11.37 13.33 2.80
CA LYS A 72 -11.51 14.79 2.98
C LYS A 72 -10.28 15.46 3.60
N ARG A 73 -9.26 14.72 4.03
CA ARG A 73 -8.24 15.21 4.97
C ARG A 73 -6.78 14.99 4.60
N GLY A 74 -6.43 14.16 3.62
CA GLY A 74 -5.05 14.17 3.15
C GLY A 74 -4.53 12.97 2.40
N ILE A 75 -5.19 11.81 2.38
CA ILE A 75 -4.65 10.65 1.63
C ILE A 75 -4.79 10.89 0.13
N PHE A 76 -3.67 10.83 -0.57
CA PHE A 76 -3.60 10.99 -2.03
C PHE A 76 -3.50 9.65 -2.73
N ARG A 77 -2.67 8.74 -2.20
CA ARG A 77 -2.44 7.42 -2.80
C ARG A 77 -2.18 6.39 -1.73
N MET A 78 -2.66 5.17 -1.97
CA MET A 78 -2.18 3.99 -1.26
C MET A 78 -1.78 2.92 -2.26
N LYS A 79 -0.72 2.18 -1.94
CA LYS A 79 -0.29 1.01 -2.68
C LYS A 79 0.12 -0.07 -1.71
N GLY A 80 -0.22 -1.31 -2.01
CA GLY A 80 0.08 -2.39 -1.09
C GLY A 80 0.01 -3.76 -1.73
N PHE A 81 0.57 -4.72 -1.02
CA PHE A 81 0.29 -6.12 -1.21
C PHE A 81 -0.17 -6.74 0.11
N VAL A 82 -1.17 -7.60 0.04
CA VAL A 82 -1.78 -8.27 1.17
C VAL A 82 -1.74 -9.76 0.94
N LEU A 83 -1.16 -10.48 1.89
CA LEU A 83 -1.17 -11.95 1.91
C LEU A 83 -2.42 -12.42 2.66
N ASP A 84 -3.28 -13.18 1.99
CA ASP A 84 -4.48 -13.74 2.61
C ASP A 84 -4.20 -15.08 3.34
N GLU A 85 -5.23 -15.61 4.00
CA GLU A 85 -5.15 -16.85 4.77
C GLU A 85 -4.76 -18.07 3.92
N ASP A 86 -5.17 -18.07 2.66
CA ASP A 86 -4.91 -19.13 1.68
C ASP A 86 -3.52 -19.00 1.03
N GLY A 87 -2.76 -17.98 1.41
CA GLY A 87 -1.43 -17.70 0.86
C GLY A 87 -1.48 -17.04 -0.52
N ASN A 88 -2.62 -16.50 -0.93
CA ASN A 88 -2.72 -15.70 -2.14
C ASN A 88 -2.33 -14.25 -1.84
N MET A 89 -1.66 -13.65 -2.82
CA MET A 89 -1.26 -12.25 -2.76
C MET A 89 -2.30 -11.38 -3.45
N TRP A 90 -2.66 -10.27 -2.84
CA TRP A 90 -3.61 -9.28 -3.35
C TRP A 90 -2.93 -7.93 -3.48
N LEU A 91 -3.13 -7.25 -4.60
CA LEU A 91 -2.58 -5.92 -4.87
C LEU A 91 -3.62 -4.86 -4.56
N LEU A 92 -3.23 -3.91 -3.71
CA LEU A 92 -3.98 -2.70 -3.41
C LEU A 92 -3.44 -1.55 -4.26
N GLN A 93 -4.36 -0.85 -4.91
CA GLN A 93 -4.12 0.46 -5.49
C GLN A 93 -5.24 1.40 -5.13
N CYS A 94 -4.91 2.55 -4.54
CA CYS A 94 -5.86 3.59 -4.20
C CYS A 94 -5.35 4.95 -4.66
N VAL A 95 -6.26 5.76 -5.20
CA VAL A 95 -6.05 7.17 -5.51
C VAL A 95 -7.26 7.92 -4.96
N LEU A 96 -7.02 8.82 -4.02
CA LEU A 96 -8.06 9.54 -3.28
C LEU A 96 -9.05 8.58 -2.61
N ASP A 97 -10.31 8.57 -3.04
CA ASP A 97 -11.41 7.75 -2.52
C ASP A 97 -11.60 6.43 -3.29
N THR A 98 -10.93 6.29 -4.42
CA THR A 98 -11.15 5.17 -5.34
C THR A 98 -10.04 4.16 -5.16
N TYR A 99 -10.38 2.91 -4.84
CA TYR A 99 -9.42 1.84 -4.70
C TYR A 99 -9.83 0.56 -5.42
N THR A 100 -8.81 -0.24 -5.73
CA THR A 100 -8.92 -1.59 -6.26
C THR A 100 -8.09 -2.51 -5.37
N LEU A 101 -8.69 -3.61 -4.95
CA LEU A 101 -8.01 -4.75 -4.34
C LEU A 101 -8.23 -5.97 -5.24
N ALA A 102 -7.17 -6.50 -5.85
CA ALA A 102 -7.28 -7.57 -6.84
C ALA A 102 -6.21 -8.64 -6.63
N PRO A 103 -6.48 -9.92 -6.99
CA PRO A 103 -5.46 -10.97 -6.89
C PRO A 103 -4.23 -10.64 -7.75
N ALA A 104 -3.04 -10.87 -7.20
CA ALA A 104 -1.79 -10.76 -7.95
C ALA A 104 -1.69 -11.94 -8.93
N THR A 105 -1.83 -11.66 -10.23
CA THR A 105 -1.76 -12.67 -11.29
C THR A 105 -0.33 -13.05 -11.69
N ASP A 106 0.67 -12.22 -11.34
CA ASP A 106 2.05 -12.44 -11.75
C ASP A 106 2.89 -13.22 -10.73
N GLN A 107 3.58 -14.26 -11.22
CA GLN A 107 4.47 -15.13 -10.43
C GLN A 107 5.69 -14.40 -9.85
N GLN A 108 5.98 -13.16 -10.26
CA GLN A 108 7.10 -12.37 -9.74
C GLN A 108 6.96 -12.08 -8.23
N HIS A 109 5.74 -12.08 -7.69
CA HIS A 109 5.51 -11.90 -6.26
C HIS A 109 5.62 -13.19 -5.43
N LYS A 110 5.63 -14.37 -6.07
CA LYS A 110 5.78 -15.67 -5.38
C LYS A 110 7.24 -16.08 -5.14
N THR A 111 8.20 -15.43 -5.79
CA THR A 111 9.60 -15.92 -5.89
C THR A 111 10.62 -15.15 -5.04
N LYS A 112 10.27 -14.02 -4.42
CA LYS A 112 11.14 -13.31 -3.47
C LYS A 112 10.65 -13.54 -2.04
N GLN A 113 11.55 -13.61 -1.05
CA GLN A 113 11.23 -13.61 0.39
C GLN A 113 10.24 -12.51 0.84
N ARG A 114 10.00 -11.48 0.01
CA ARG A 114 8.86 -10.54 0.10
C ARG A 114 7.48 -11.22 0.08
N ALA A 115 7.37 -12.49 -0.32
CA ALA A 115 6.12 -13.25 -0.46
C ALA A 115 5.40 -13.57 0.87
N LEU A 116 5.98 -13.25 2.03
CA LEU A 116 5.45 -13.63 3.34
C LEU A 116 5.01 -12.45 4.22
N THR A 117 5.12 -11.23 3.72
CA THR A 117 4.73 -10.04 4.48
C THR A 117 3.69 -9.27 3.71
N SER A 118 2.62 -8.82 4.35
CA SER A 118 1.74 -7.78 3.83
C SER A 118 2.41 -6.42 4.04
N GLN A 119 2.36 -5.54 3.04
CA GLN A 119 2.79 -4.14 3.17
C GLN A 119 1.79 -3.20 2.51
N VAL A 120 1.51 -2.09 3.17
CA VAL A 120 0.69 -1.00 2.64
C VAL A 120 1.45 0.31 2.84
N VAL A 121 1.57 1.09 1.78
CA VAL A 121 2.10 2.46 1.81
C VAL A 121 0.94 3.42 1.66
N VAL A 122 0.86 4.37 2.58
CA VAL A 122 -0.11 5.46 2.58
C VAL A 122 0.65 6.76 2.37
N ILE A 123 0.25 7.54 1.36
CA ILE A 123 0.85 8.83 1.03
C ILE A 123 -0.22 9.90 1.16
N GLY A 124 0.05 10.94 1.95
CA GLY A 124 -0.92 12.01 2.17
C GLY A 124 -0.42 13.17 3.01
N LEU A 125 -1.25 14.18 3.21
CA LEU A 125 -0.93 15.34 4.05
C LEU A 125 -1.23 15.07 5.52
N HIS A 126 -0.30 15.46 6.41
CA HIS A 126 -0.47 15.42 7.87
C HIS A 126 -1.05 14.10 8.40
N LEU A 127 -0.50 12.98 7.92
CA LEU A 127 -1.00 11.66 8.28
C LEU A 127 -0.74 11.40 9.77
N ASP A 128 -1.77 10.97 10.49
CA ASP A 128 -1.60 10.43 11.84
C ASP A 128 -1.03 9.01 11.75
N LYS A 129 0.30 8.94 11.69
CA LYS A 129 1.05 7.69 11.60
C LYS A 129 0.67 6.73 12.73
N HIS A 130 0.54 7.22 13.96
CA HIS A 130 0.25 6.38 15.11
C HIS A 130 -1.16 5.78 15.03
N ALA A 131 -2.16 6.56 14.61
CA ALA A 131 -3.51 6.07 14.39
C ALA A 131 -3.58 5.02 13.26
N LEU A 132 -2.85 5.25 12.16
CA LEU A 132 -2.76 4.28 11.05
C LEU A 132 -2.10 2.98 11.49
N GLU A 133 -0.98 3.04 12.21
CA GLU A 133 -0.29 1.86 12.74
C GLU A 133 -1.17 1.09 13.74
N THR A 134 -1.84 1.79 14.66
CA THR A 134 -2.70 1.18 15.69
C THR A 134 -3.93 0.51 15.07
N SER A 135 -4.61 1.19 14.14
CA SER A 135 -5.79 0.64 13.47
C SER A 135 -5.42 -0.56 12.60
N PHE A 136 -4.30 -0.50 11.87
CA PHE A 136 -3.81 -1.62 11.08
C PHE A 136 -3.40 -2.81 11.97
N ALA A 137 -2.71 -2.57 13.09
CA ALA A 137 -2.36 -3.63 14.04
C ALA A 137 -3.59 -4.32 14.62
N SER A 138 -4.73 -3.62 14.74
CA SER A 138 -5.99 -4.22 15.19
C SER A 138 -6.53 -5.24 14.19
N VAL A 139 -6.39 -4.98 12.88
CA VAL A 139 -6.72 -5.94 11.81
C VAL A 139 -5.83 -7.19 11.92
N VAL A 140 -4.53 -6.98 12.15
CA VAL A 140 -3.56 -8.08 12.34
C VAL A 140 -3.92 -8.93 13.57
N ALA A 141 -4.34 -8.30 14.67
CA ALA A 141 -4.66 -8.98 15.93
C ALA A 141 -5.99 -9.76 15.85
N GLN A 142 -7.02 -9.22 15.19
CA GLN A 142 -8.31 -9.90 15.00
C GLN A 142 -8.15 -11.25 14.30
N HIS A 143 -7.25 -11.32 13.32
CA HIS A 143 -6.88 -12.56 12.65
C HIS A 143 -6.28 -13.60 13.62
N GLN A 144 -5.37 -13.18 14.50
CA GLN A 144 -4.73 -14.08 15.46
C GLN A 144 -5.72 -14.66 16.48
N SER A 145 -6.75 -13.89 16.88
CA SER A 145 -7.83 -14.41 17.74
C SER A 145 -8.72 -15.42 17.00
N SER A 146 -9.13 -15.11 15.76
CA SER A 146 -9.97 -16.00 14.94
C SER A 146 -9.31 -17.34 14.63
N GLN A 147 -7.97 -17.36 14.48
CA GLN A 147 -7.22 -18.62 14.30
C GLN A 147 -7.09 -19.45 15.59
N LYS A 148 -7.10 -18.83 16.78
CA LYS A 148 -7.06 -19.57 18.05
C LYS A 148 -8.37 -20.31 18.32
N ASP A 149 -9.51 -19.69 18.04
CA ASP A 149 -10.82 -20.31 18.27
C ASP A 149 -11.12 -21.47 17.30
N LYS A 150 -10.56 -21.47 16.08
CA LYS A 150 -10.68 -22.59 15.13
C LYS A 150 -9.83 -23.83 15.47
N ARG A 151 -8.93 -23.75 16.44
CA ARG A 151 -8.03 -24.86 16.84
C ARG A 151 -8.46 -25.57 18.13
N VAL A 152 -9.66 -25.30 18.65
CA VAL A 152 -10.24 -25.92 19.85
C VAL A 152 -11.31 -26.92 19.47
#